data_AF-A0A1Q7DWH4-F1
#
_entry.id   AF-A0A1Q7DWH4-F1
#
_cell.length_a   1.000
_cell.length_b   1.000
_cell.length_c   1.000
_cell.angle_alpha   90.00
_cell.angle_beta   90.00
_cell.angle_gamma   90.00
#
_symmetry.space_group_name_H-M   'P 1'
#
loop_
_entity.id
_entity.type
_entity.pdbx_description
1 polymer ?
#
loop_
_entity_poly.entity_id
_entity_poly.type
_entity_poly.pdbx_seq_one_letter_code
_entity_poly.pdbx_strand_id
1 'polypeptide(L)'
;MTTDAPFRRATAGGGVLMDLGSHVLDLLSALFGTPSVATYEDDALADGVEVNCRIGLAFPRANGTAQLSWTQPLATGLRVAGTHGELRLRPSTLEPLRWRRRGGSWEVGRHDATWPLDLLAQGPRGAPRTDYDCFYFQLVQTLRAIAHGEPVPATGEQGLAIVRAIETCYRRATPLRLPWLTATEQATLDARHWSRRWAAA
;
A
#
# COMPACT_ATOMS: atom_id res chain seq x y z
N MET A 1 -12.92 -22.81 16.11
CA MET A 1 -13.26 -21.76 17.09
C MET A 1 -12.71 -20.46 16.53
N THR A 2 -13.55 -19.61 15.95
CA THR A 2 -13.11 -18.36 15.31
C THR A 2 -12.90 -17.32 16.40
N THR A 3 -11.66 -16.87 16.58
CA THR A 3 -11.31 -15.85 17.58
C THR A 3 -11.46 -14.46 16.96
N ASP A 4 -11.88 -13.46 17.73
CA ASP A 4 -12.02 -12.06 17.30
C ASP A 4 -10.72 -11.25 17.44
N ALA A 5 -9.62 -11.91 17.84
CA ALA A 5 -8.30 -11.31 18.00
C ALA A 5 -7.80 -10.45 16.81
N PRO A 6 -8.08 -10.79 15.53
CA PRO A 6 -7.67 -9.95 14.39
C PRO A 6 -8.36 -8.58 14.33
N PHE A 7 -9.47 -8.38 15.05
CA PHE A 7 -10.22 -7.13 15.05
C PHE A 7 -9.99 -6.27 16.29
N ARG A 8 -9.36 -6.83 17.33
CA ARG A 8 -9.05 -6.10 18.56
C ARG A 8 -7.71 -5.41 18.43
N ARG A 9 -7.70 -4.09 18.65
CA ARG A 9 -6.49 -3.26 18.58
C ARG A 9 -5.33 -3.77 19.44
N ALA A 10 -5.64 -4.37 20.59
CA ALA A 10 -4.65 -4.91 21.53
C ALA A 10 -3.89 -6.15 21.01
N THR A 11 -4.48 -6.90 20.06
CA THR A 11 -3.94 -8.18 19.59
C THR A 11 -3.70 -8.25 18.09
N ALA A 12 -4.35 -7.37 17.30
CA ALA A 12 -4.34 -7.41 15.84
C ALA A 12 -3.04 -6.87 15.22
N GLY A 13 -2.29 -6.01 15.93
CA GLY A 13 -1.11 -5.34 15.37
C GLY A 13 -1.41 -4.23 14.37
N GLY A 14 -2.68 -4.04 13.98
CA GLY A 14 -3.15 -2.98 13.09
C GLY A 14 -4.38 -3.43 12.31
N GLY A 15 -4.97 -2.52 11.54
CA GLY A 15 -6.06 -2.81 10.62
C GLY A 15 -5.61 -2.90 9.18
N VAL A 16 -6.53 -2.58 8.26
CA VAL A 16 -6.30 -2.60 6.81
C VAL A 16 -5.11 -1.73 6.38
N LEU A 17 -4.76 -0.69 7.16
CA LEU A 17 -3.60 0.14 6.87
C LEU A 17 -2.27 -0.59 7.07
N MET A 18 -2.10 -1.37 8.15
CA MET A 18 -0.85 -2.12 8.34
C MET A 18 -0.73 -3.26 7.34
N ASP A 19 -1.85 -3.97 7.11
CA ASP A 19 -1.91 -5.14 6.24
C ASP A 19 -1.71 -4.75 4.76
N LEU A 20 -2.68 -4.08 4.15
CA LEU A 20 -2.62 -3.71 2.73
C LEU A 20 -1.83 -2.42 2.48
N GLY A 21 -1.86 -1.49 3.44
CA GLY A 21 -1.26 -0.18 3.25
C GLY A 21 0.26 -0.21 3.16
N SER A 22 0.92 -1.15 3.84
CA SER A 22 2.38 -1.32 3.73
C SER A 22 2.81 -1.63 2.28
N HIS A 23 2.13 -2.58 1.62
CA HIS A 23 2.37 -2.92 0.22
C HIS A 23 2.04 -1.78 -0.75
N VAL A 24 0.90 -1.10 -0.55
CA VAL A 24 0.47 0.02 -1.41
C VAL A 24 1.43 1.19 -1.29
N LEU A 25 1.84 1.55 -0.07
CA LEU A 25 2.76 2.66 0.15
C LEU A 25 4.16 2.35 -0.37
N ASP A 26 4.64 1.11 -0.25
CA ASP A 26 5.92 0.67 -0.82
C ASP A 26 5.92 0.76 -2.34
N LEU A 27 4.89 0.24 -3.01
CA LEU A 27 4.75 0.35 -4.47
C LEU A 27 4.69 1.80 -4.93
N LEU A 28 3.88 2.64 -4.29
CA LEU A 28 3.78 4.05 -4.64
C LEU A 28 5.10 4.79 -4.39
N SER A 29 5.82 4.42 -3.33
CA SER A 29 7.14 4.95 -3.01
C SER A 29 8.16 4.61 -4.09
N ALA A 30 8.17 3.37 -4.57
CA ALA A 30 9.03 2.93 -5.67
C ALA A 30 8.75 3.69 -6.98
N LEU A 31 7.50 4.06 -7.25
CA LEU A 31 7.11 4.77 -8.48
C LEU A 31 7.30 6.29 -8.41
N PHE A 32 6.99 6.91 -7.27
CA PHE A 32 6.88 8.36 -7.15
C PHE A 32 7.87 9.00 -6.18
N GLY A 33 8.66 8.20 -5.45
CA GLY A 33 9.56 8.62 -4.39
C GLY A 33 8.90 8.54 -3.01
N THR A 34 9.64 8.93 -1.96
CA THR A 34 9.15 8.80 -0.58
C THR A 34 7.80 9.52 -0.34
N PRO A 35 6.78 8.84 0.19
CA PRO A 35 5.48 9.45 0.46
C PRO A 35 5.52 10.39 1.67
N SER A 36 4.74 11.46 1.58
CA SER A 36 4.31 12.27 2.71
C SER A 36 2.79 12.17 2.87
N VAL A 37 2.34 11.99 4.10
CA VAL A 37 0.90 11.87 4.41
C VAL A 37 0.32 13.27 4.56
N ALA A 38 -0.63 13.63 3.70
CA ALA A 38 -1.37 14.89 3.78
C ALA A 38 -2.57 14.75 4.72
N THR A 39 -3.39 13.72 4.51
CA THR A 39 -4.59 13.43 5.31
C THR A 39 -4.72 11.92 5.55
N TYR A 40 -5.38 11.54 6.64
CA TYR A 40 -5.70 10.15 6.91
C TYR A 40 -7.04 10.04 7.63
N GLU A 41 -7.93 9.22 7.08
CA GLU A 41 -9.26 8.97 7.60
C GLU A 41 -9.48 7.46 7.72
N ASP A 42 -10.05 7.00 8.83
CA ASP A 42 -10.32 5.58 9.08
C ASP A 42 -11.62 5.37 9.85
N ASP A 43 -12.13 4.13 9.82
CA ASP A 43 -13.38 3.75 10.47
C ASP A 43 -13.20 3.00 11.80
N ALA A 44 -12.01 3.03 12.41
CA ALA A 44 -11.77 2.31 13.65
C ALA A 44 -12.57 2.92 14.81
N LEU A 45 -13.12 2.05 15.65
CA LEU A 45 -13.73 2.45 16.92
C LEU A 45 -12.80 2.10 18.09
N ALA A 46 -13.07 2.67 19.26
CA ALA A 46 -12.23 2.63 20.47
C ALA A 46 -11.30 1.40 20.63
N ASP A 47 -11.84 0.19 20.69
CA ASP A 47 -11.13 -1.07 20.91
C ASP A 47 -10.84 -1.87 19.62
N GLY A 48 -11.38 -1.40 18.50
CA GLY A 48 -11.26 -2.02 17.19
C GLY A 48 -10.10 -1.48 16.35
N VAL A 49 -9.82 -2.19 15.26
CA VAL A 49 -8.94 -1.75 14.17
C VAL A 49 -9.75 -1.27 12.99
N GLU A 50 -9.14 -0.42 12.17
CA GLU A 50 -9.73 0.09 10.94
C GLU A 50 -9.87 -1.04 9.92
N VAL A 51 -11.03 -1.13 9.29
CA VAL A 51 -11.28 -2.07 8.18
C VAL A 51 -11.47 -1.34 6.86
N ASN A 52 -11.62 -0.01 6.92
CA ASN A 52 -11.59 0.91 5.79
C ASN A 52 -10.73 2.12 6.14
N CYS A 53 -9.92 2.59 5.20
CA CYS A 53 -9.24 3.87 5.35
C CYS A 53 -9.01 4.57 4.02
N ARG A 54 -8.84 5.89 4.11
CA ARG A 54 -8.48 6.78 3.00
C ARG A 54 -7.24 7.59 3.38
N ILE A 55 -6.26 7.60 2.50
CA ILE A 55 -4.97 8.28 2.71
C ILE A 55 -4.78 9.32 1.61
N GLY A 56 -4.63 10.59 1.98
CA GLY A 56 -4.14 11.64 1.09
C GLY A 56 -2.62 11.62 1.08
N LEU A 57 -2.01 11.44 -0.10
CA LEU A 57 -0.57 11.27 -0.26
C LEU A 57 0.01 12.33 -1.18
N ALA A 58 1.16 12.85 -0.79
CA ALA A 58 1.98 13.73 -1.61
C ALA A 58 3.38 13.12 -1.81
N PHE A 59 3.86 13.21 -3.03
CA PHE A 59 5.15 12.68 -3.49
C PHE A 59 5.92 13.80 -4.21
N PRO A 60 7.25 13.67 -4.39
CA PRO A 60 8.03 14.65 -5.15
C PRO A 60 7.50 14.95 -6.56
N ARG A 61 6.83 14.00 -7.21
CA ARG A 61 6.37 14.12 -8.61
C ARG A 61 4.86 13.90 -8.82
N ALA A 62 4.10 13.66 -7.75
CA ALA A 62 2.69 13.29 -7.84
C ALA A 62 1.95 13.59 -6.53
N ASN A 63 0.64 13.76 -6.61
CA ASN A 63 -0.26 13.73 -5.47
C ASN A 63 -1.38 12.75 -5.76
N GLY A 64 -1.95 12.14 -4.73
CA GLY A 64 -2.99 11.14 -4.93
C GLY A 64 -3.72 10.75 -3.66
N THR A 65 -4.63 9.79 -3.84
CA THR A 65 -5.37 9.18 -2.74
C THR A 65 -5.25 7.67 -2.85
N ALA A 66 -4.92 7.02 -1.75
CA ALA A 66 -5.08 5.58 -1.58
C ALA A 66 -6.35 5.30 -0.77
N GLN A 67 -7.14 4.32 -1.20
CA GLN A 67 -8.30 3.82 -0.47
C GLN A 67 -8.11 2.33 -0.27
N LEU A 68 -8.26 1.87 0.97
CA LEU A 68 -8.06 0.48 1.36
C LEU A 68 -9.32 -0.01 2.09
N SER A 69 -9.68 -1.26 1.85
CA SER A 69 -10.86 -1.87 2.45
C SER A 69 -10.73 -3.38 2.58
N TRP A 70 -11.15 -3.93 3.72
CA TRP A 70 -11.42 -5.36 3.89
C TRP A 70 -12.90 -5.74 3.68
N THR A 71 -13.80 -4.75 3.70
CA THR A 71 -15.25 -4.99 3.79
C THR A 71 -16.02 -4.56 2.55
N GLN A 72 -15.41 -3.76 1.68
CA GLN A 72 -16.02 -3.18 0.49
C GLN A 72 -15.21 -3.55 -0.76
N PRO A 73 -15.87 -3.99 -1.84
CA PRO A 73 -15.20 -4.17 -3.12
C PRO A 73 -14.88 -2.79 -3.70
N LEU A 74 -13.60 -2.43 -3.70
CA LEU A 74 -13.12 -1.20 -4.35
C LEU A 74 -12.88 -1.44 -5.85
N ALA A 75 -12.84 -0.36 -6.63
CA ALA A 75 -12.30 -0.39 -7.98
C ALA A 75 -10.77 -0.58 -7.92
N THR A 76 -10.34 -1.81 -7.63
CA THR A 76 -8.94 -2.16 -7.34
C THR A 76 -8.04 -1.85 -8.53
N GLY A 77 -7.07 -0.96 -8.30
CA GLY A 77 -6.07 -0.59 -9.28
C GLY A 77 -5.40 0.74 -8.95
N LEU A 78 -4.19 0.94 -9.50
CA LEU A 78 -3.56 2.25 -9.54
C LEU A 78 -3.92 2.93 -10.85
N ARG A 79 -4.54 4.11 -10.75
CA ARG A 79 -4.74 5.01 -11.88
C ARG A 79 -3.81 6.20 -11.76
N VAL A 80 -2.99 6.41 -12.79
CA VAL A 80 -2.08 7.56 -12.89
C VAL A 80 -2.55 8.43 -14.04
N ALA A 81 -2.84 9.69 -13.76
CA ALA A 81 -3.17 10.69 -14.77
C ALA A 81 -2.01 11.66 -14.90
N GLY A 82 -1.49 11.81 -16.11
CA GLY A 82 -0.43 12.76 -16.43
C GLY A 82 -0.87 13.74 -17.53
N THR A 83 -0.01 14.69 -17.84
CA THR A 83 -0.27 15.70 -18.89
C THR A 83 -0.43 15.06 -20.28
N HIS A 84 0.21 13.93 -20.54
CA HIS A 84 0.21 13.27 -21.86
C HIS A 84 -0.77 12.11 -22.00
N GLY A 85 -1.48 11.73 -20.92
CA GLY A 85 -2.33 10.56 -20.96
C GLY A 85 -2.61 9.94 -19.60
N GLU A 86 -3.04 8.68 -19.63
CA GLU A 86 -3.42 7.92 -18.46
C GLU A 86 -2.80 6.53 -18.48
N LEU A 87 -2.52 6.02 -17.28
CA LEU A 87 -2.01 4.69 -17.03
C LEU A 87 -2.87 4.01 -15.96
N ARG A 88 -3.11 2.71 -16.14
CA ARG A 88 -3.82 1.84 -15.20
C ARG A 88 -3.00 0.56 -14.99
N LEU A 89 -2.76 0.23 -13.74
CA LEU A 89 -2.24 -1.08 -13.35
C LEU A 89 -3.10 -1.70 -12.25
N ARG A 90 -3.01 -3.02 -12.11
CA ARG A 90 -3.58 -3.75 -10.98
C ARG A 90 -2.43 -4.23 -10.09
N PRO A 91 -2.20 -3.61 -8.93
CA PRO A 91 -1.04 -3.92 -8.08
C PRO A 91 -0.95 -5.38 -7.61
N SER A 92 -2.09 -6.05 -7.47
CA SER A 92 -2.18 -7.42 -6.93
C SER A 92 -2.16 -8.50 -8.01
N THR A 93 -1.84 -8.15 -9.26
CA THR A 93 -1.73 -9.11 -10.35
C THR A 93 -0.52 -8.80 -11.21
N LEU A 94 0.10 -9.83 -11.79
CA LEU A 94 1.15 -9.69 -12.81
C LEU A 94 0.55 -9.35 -14.19
N GLU A 95 -0.56 -8.62 -14.20
CA GLU A 95 -1.23 -8.21 -15.43
C GLU A 95 -0.41 -7.15 -16.18
N PRO A 96 -0.46 -7.15 -17.52
CA PRO A 96 0.12 -6.11 -18.32
C PRO A 96 -0.38 -4.70 -17.94
N LEU A 97 0.54 -3.74 -18.01
CA LEU A 97 0.24 -2.33 -17.85
C LEU A 97 -0.70 -1.86 -18.97
N ARG A 98 -1.75 -1.11 -18.63
CA ARG A 98 -2.59 -0.43 -19.63
C ARG A 98 -2.29 1.04 -19.63
N TRP A 99 -2.12 1.64 -20.80
CA TRP A 99 -1.89 3.07 -20.92
C TRP A 99 -2.56 3.62 -22.18
N ARG A 100 -2.76 4.93 -22.22
CA ARG A 100 -3.24 5.64 -23.41
C ARG A 100 -2.66 7.05 -23.45
N ARG A 101 -2.40 7.55 -24.65
CA ARG A 101 -2.16 8.99 -24.87
C ARG A 101 -3.47 9.77 -24.75
N ARG A 102 -3.38 11.08 -24.49
CA ARG A 102 -4.54 11.96 -24.51
C ARG A 102 -5.24 11.89 -25.87
N GLY A 103 -6.51 11.49 -25.88
CA GLY A 103 -7.31 11.31 -27.10
C GLY A 103 -7.05 10.00 -27.86
N GLY A 104 -6.13 9.15 -27.40
CA GLY A 104 -5.81 7.86 -28.01
C GLY A 104 -6.61 6.68 -27.44
N SER A 105 -6.46 5.53 -28.09
CA SER A 105 -6.97 4.24 -27.62
C SER A 105 -6.11 3.66 -26.49
N TRP A 106 -6.65 2.68 -25.76
CA TRP A 106 -5.89 1.93 -24.76
C TRP A 106 -4.92 0.97 -25.43
N GLU A 107 -3.69 0.98 -24.96
CA GLU A 107 -2.60 0.09 -25.34
C GLU A 107 -2.16 -0.75 -24.13
N VAL A 108 -1.52 -1.89 -24.42
CA VAL A 108 -1.07 -2.86 -23.43
C VAL A 108 0.45 -2.98 -23.49
N GLY A 109 1.12 -2.63 -22.40
CA GLY A 109 2.56 -2.81 -22.22
C GLY A 109 2.87 -4.06 -21.41
N ARG A 110 3.78 -4.89 -21.91
CA ARG A 110 4.34 -6.03 -21.14
C ARG A 110 5.65 -5.61 -20.50
N HIS A 111 5.92 -6.11 -19.30
CA HIS A 111 7.21 -5.92 -18.65
C HIS A 111 8.19 -7.04 -19.07
N ASP A 112 9.47 -6.71 -19.12
CA ASP A 112 10.59 -7.60 -19.40
C ASP A 112 11.57 -7.70 -18.20
N ALA A 113 11.15 -7.19 -17.04
CA ALA A 113 11.94 -7.25 -15.80
C ALA A 113 12.29 -8.70 -15.43
N THR A 114 13.58 -8.96 -15.25
CA THR A 114 14.10 -10.29 -14.88
C THR A 114 14.86 -10.27 -13.55
N TRP A 115 14.74 -11.38 -12.84
CA TRP A 115 15.29 -11.61 -11.51
C TRP A 115 16.14 -12.88 -11.49
N PRO A 116 17.13 -12.99 -10.60
CA PRO A 116 17.93 -14.20 -10.49
C PRO A 116 17.07 -15.39 -10.05
N LEU A 117 17.29 -16.55 -10.68
CA LEU A 117 16.54 -17.77 -10.39
C LEU A 117 17.24 -18.71 -9.39
N ASP A 118 18.54 -18.49 -9.18
CA ASP A 118 19.38 -19.26 -8.27
C ASP A 118 20.46 -18.39 -7.59
N LEU A 119 21.27 -19.01 -6.75
CA LEU A 119 22.31 -18.35 -5.96
C LEU A 119 23.64 -18.15 -6.70
N LEU A 120 23.76 -18.54 -7.98
CA LEU A 120 25.01 -18.43 -8.73
C LEU A 120 25.22 -16.97 -9.18
N ALA A 121 26.38 -16.36 -8.89
CA ALA A 121 26.65 -14.96 -9.22
C ALA A 121 26.39 -14.57 -10.69
N GLN A 122 26.55 -15.51 -11.64
CA GLN A 122 26.23 -15.33 -13.06
C GLN A 122 25.19 -16.34 -13.57
N GLY A 123 24.26 -16.73 -12.68
CA GLY A 123 23.19 -17.67 -12.97
C GLY A 123 22.08 -17.13 -13.87
N PRO A 124 21.15 -18.02 -14.28
CA PRO A 124 20.02 -17.66 -15.11
C PRO A 124 19.10 -16.64 -14.43
N ARG A 125 18.44 -15.82 -15.26
CA ARG A 125 17.45 -14.83 -14.84
C ARG A 125 16.12 -15.06 -15.56
N GLY A 126 15.02 -14.73 -14.91
CA GLY A 126 13.67 -14.89 -15.47
C GLY A 126 12.68 -13.87 -14.93
N ALA A 127 11.57 -13.70 -15.65
CA ALA A 127 10.47 -12.84 -15.20
C ALA A 127 9.48 -13.64 -14.35
N PRO A 128 8.98 -13.09 -13.23
CA PRO A 128 7.97 -13.78 -12.42
C PRO A 128 6.68 -13.95 -13.22
N ARG A 129 6.04 -15.12 -13.10
CA ARG A 129 4.76 -15.45 -13.75
C ARG A 129 3.65 -15.68 -12.75
N THR A 130 4.00 -15.91 -11.50
CA THR A 130 3.09 -16.13 -10.37
C THR A 130 3.53 -15.31 -9.17
N ASP A 131 2.64 -15.12 -8.20
CA ASP A 131 3.00 -14.46 -6.94
C ASP A 131 4.07 -15.25 -6.19
N TYR A 132 4.05 -16.58 -6.29
CA TYR A 132 5.10 -17.44 -5.73
C TYR A 132 6.47 -17.13 -6.33
N ASP A 133 6.55 -16.89 -7.64
CA ASP A 133 7.81 -16.48 -8.29
C ASP A 133 8.31 -15.15 -7.73
N CYS A 134 7.43 -14.18 -7.47
CA CYS A 134 7.81 -12.91 -6.87
C CYS A 134 8.49 -13.11 -5.51
N PHE A 135 7.89 -13.91 -4.62
CA PHE A 135 8.48 -14.21 -3.31
C PHE A 135 9.79 -14.98 -3.43
N TYR A 136 9.82 -16.01 -4.27
CA TYR A 136 11.00 -16.85 -4.46
C TYR A 136 12.16 -16.05 -5.05
N PHE A 137 11.93 -15.25 -6.10
CA PHE A 137 12.96 -14.44 -6.74
C PHE A 137 13.46 -13.32 -5.83
N GLN A 138 12.59 -12.70 -5.02
CA GLN A 138 12.99 -11.72 -4.02
C GLN A 138 13.89 -12.35 -2.94
N LEU A 139 13.57 -13.57 -2.50
CA LEU A 139 14.40 -14.32 -1.55
C LEU A 139 15.78 -14.63 -2.15
N VAL A 140 15.82 -15.13 -3.39
CA VAL A 140 17.08 -15.40 -4.10
C VAL A 140 17.93 -14.13 -4.23
N GLN A 141 17.34 -13.01 -4.67
CA GLN A 141 18.05 -11.72 -4.77
C GLN A 141 18.59 -11.25 -3.42
N THR A 142 17.84 -11.46 -2.34
CA THR A 142 18.27 -11.13 -0.98
C THR A 142 19.47 -11.99 -0.56
N LEU A 143 19.44 -13.29 -0.80
CA LEU A 143 20.54 -14.19 -0.48
C LEU A 143 21.80 -13.89 -1.31
N ARG A 144 21.63 -13.49 -2.57
CA ARG A 144 22.75 -13.05 -3.42
C ARG A 144 23.32 -11.70 -2.98
N ALA A 145 22.49 -10.79 -2.47
CA ALA A 145 22.98 -9.56 -1.87
C ALA A 145 23.92 -9.85 -0.69
N ILE A 146 23.57 -10.83 0.14
CA ILE A 146 24.40 -11.29 1.26
C ILE A 146 25.68 -11.99 0.76
N ALA A 147 25.54 -12.95 -0.17
CA ALA A 147 26.65 -13.81 -0.60
C ALA A 147 27.64 -13.11 -1.54
N HIS A 148 27.15 -12.24 -2.41
CA HIS A 148 27.91 -11.67 -3.53
C HIS A 148 27.97 -10.13 -3.53
N GLY A 149 27.34 -9.47 -2.55
CA GLY A 149 27.28 -8.01 -2.51
C GLY A 149 26.40 -7.39 -3.60
N GLU A 150 25.47 -8.16 -4.18
CA GLU A 150 24.49 -7.64 -5.12
C GLU A 150 23.50 -6.65 -4.45
N PRO A 151 22.80 -5.80 -5.22
CA PRO A 151 21.76 -4.94 -4.66
C PRO A 151 20.63 -5.73 -3.99
N VAL A 152 20.16 -5.23 -2.85
CA VAL A 152 18.94 -5.74 -2.21
C VAL A 152 17.69 -5.28 -2.96
N PRO A 153 16.61 -6.09 -2.98
CA PRO A 153 15.35 -5.72 -3.64
C PRO A 153 14.66 -4.51 -3.00
N ALA A 154 14.80 -4.38 -1.68
CA ALA A 154 14.31 -3.25 -0.89
C ALA A 154 15.28 -3.02 0.27
N THR A 155 15.60 -1.76 0.58
CA THR A 155 16.50 -1.39 1.66
C THR A 155 15.75 -1.19 2.98
N GLY A 156 16.49 -1.22 4.09
CA GLY A 156 15.93 -0.90 5.41
C GLY A 156 15.41 0.54 5.49
N GLU A 157 16.07 1.48 4.81
CA GLU A 157 15.66 2.88 4.74
C GLU A 157 14.32 3.05 4.01
N GLN A 158 14.10 2.29 2.93
CA GLN A 158 12.82 2.25 2.22
C GLN A 158 11.73 1.73 3.15
N GLY A 159 11.95 0.59 3.81
CA GLY A 159 10.99 0.04 4.78
C GLY A 159 10.68 1.00 5.93
N LEU A 160 11.70 1.63 6.52
CA LEU A 160 11.54 2.62 7.59
C LEU A 160 10.72 3.83 7.15
N ALA A 161 10.88 4.28 5.90
CA ALA A 161 10.08 5.37 5.37
C ALA A 161 8.58 5.02 5.31
N ILE A 162 8.24 3.77 4.95
CA ILE A 162 6.86 3.29 4.94
C ILE A 162 6.29 3.18 6.36
N VAL A 163 7.05 2.64 7.31
CA VAL A 163 6.66 2.58 8.73
C VAL A 163 6.36 3.99 9.25
N ARG A 164 7.24 4.96 8.98
CA ARG A 164 7.03 6.37 9.38
C ARG A 164 5.78 6.98 8.74
N ALA A 165 5.46 6.64 7.50
CA ALA A 165 4.24 7.08 6.84
C ALA A 165 2.99 6.51 7.55
N ILE A 166 2.98 5.20 7.83
CA ILE A 166 1.87 4.54 8.56
C ILE A 166 1.69 5.14 9.97
N GLU A 167 2.78 5.35 10.71
CA GLU A 167 2.69 6.01 12.01
C GLU A 167 2.16 7.45 11.89
N THR A 168 2.50 8.16 10.82
CA THR A 168 1.97 9.50 10.55
C THR A 168 0.47 9.47 10.27
N CYS A 169 -0.01 8.47 9.53
CA CYS A 169 -1.44 8.22 9.39
C CYS A 169 -2.09 8.06 10.77
N TYR A 170 -1.61 7.12 11.59
CA TYR A 170 -2.17 6.88 12.91
C TYR A 170 -2.11 8.08 13.86
N ARG A 171 -1.11 8.97 13.74
CA ARG A 171 -1.05 10.23 14.50
C ARG A 171 -2.07 11.28 14.03
N ARG A 172 -2.51 11.19 12.78
CA ARG A 172 -3.42 12.16 12.14
C ARG A 172 -4.82 11.58 11.88
N ALA A 173 -5.12 10.43 12.48
CA ALA A 173 -6.37 9.73 12.27
C ALA A 173 -7.56 10.61 12.62
N THR A 174 -8.46 10.77 11.64
CA THR A 174 -9.78 11.36 11.80
C THR A 174 -10.85 10.36 11.39
N PRO A 175 -12.08 10.48 11.90
CA PRO A 175 -13.17 9.61 11.51
C PRO A 175 -13.43 9.67 10.00
N LEU A 176 -13.58 8.50 9.38
CA LEU A 176 -13.98 8.38 7.99
C LEU A 176 -15.44 8.84 7.82
N ARG A 177 -15.67 9.71 6.83
CA ARG A 177 -17.02 10.17 6.48
C ARG A 177 -17.75 9.10 5.70
N LEU A 178 -18.90 8.65 6.19
CA LEU A 178 -19.71 7.62 5.58
C LEU A 178 -20.93 8.28 4.91
N PRO A 179 -20.99 8.34 3.57
CA PRO A 179 -21.98 9.16 2.86
C PRO A 179 -23.43 8.66 2.99
N TRP A 180 -23.63 7.44 3.48
CA TRP A 180 -24.95 6.85 3.72
C TRP A 180 -25.50 7.13 5.13
N LEU A 181 -24.73 7.78 6.01
CA LEU A 181 -25.18 8.14 7.35
C LEU A 181 -25.78 9.55 7.39
N THR A 182 -26.78 9.73 8.25
CA THR A 182 -27.26 11.06 8.64
C THR A 182 -26.21 11.80 9.46
N ALA A 183 -26.34 13.12 9.59
CA ALA A 183 -25.42 13.93 10.39
C ALA A 183 -25.36 13.48 11.87
N THR A 184 -26.50 13.07 12.44
CA THR A 184 -26.58 12.58 13.83
C THR A 184 -25.87 11.23 13.99
N GLU A 185 -26.05 10.32 13.04
CA GLU A 185 -25.37 9.01 13.06
C GLU A 185 -23.86 9.17 12.87
N GLN A 186 -23.43 10.05 11.97
CA GLN A 186 -22.01 10.38 11.78
C GLN A 186 -21.42 10.97 13.07
N ALA A 187 -22.09 11.93 13.72
CA ALA A 187 -21.63 12.50 14.98
C ALA A 187 -21.49 11.44 16.09
N THR A 188 -22.39 10.46 16.11
CA THR A 188 -22.33 9.33 17.07
C THR A 188 -21.13 8.43 16.80
N LEU A 189 -20.79 8.17 15.53
CA LEU A 189 -19.58 7.43 15.18
C LEU A 189 -18.30 8.21 15.47
N ASP A 190 -18.26 9.49 15.11
CA ASP A 190 -17.12 10.39 15.35
C ASP A 190 -16.77 10.43 16.84
N ALA A 191 -17.79 10.46 17.72
CA ALA A 191 -17.60 10.43 19.18
C ALA A 191 -17.03 9.09 19.71
N ARG A 192 -17.14 8.01 18.94
CA ARG A 192 -16.64 6.66 19.27
C ARG A 192 -15.35 6.29 18.53
N HIS A 193 -14.93 7.14 17.59
CA HIS A 193 -13.70 6.97 16.84
C HIS A 193 -12.52 6.90 17.82
N TRP A 194 -11.62 5.99 17.55
CA TRP A 194 -10.44 5.82 18.39
C TRP A 194 -9.58 7.09 18.32
N SER A 195 -9.06 7.53 19.46
CA SER A 195 -8.02 8.55 19.47
C SER A 195 -6.83 8.04 20.25
N ARG A 196 -5.67 8.00 19.58
CA ARG A 196 -4.40 7.79 20.27
C ARG A 196 -4.09 9.05 21.07
N ARG A 197 -4.53 9.10 22.33
CA ARG A 197 -3.94 10.02 23.32
C ARG A 197 -2.52 9.56 23.56
N TRP A 198 -1.56 10.11 22.84
CA TRP A 198 -0.16 9.99 23.26
C TRP A 198 -0.06 10.73 24.59
N ALA A 199 0.25 10.02 25.66
CA ALA A 199 0.80 10.65 26.84
C ALA A 199 2.08 11.34 26.37
N ALA A 200 2.11 12.66 26.43
CA ALA A 200 3.35 13.41 26.29
C ALA A 200 4.31 12.85 27.36
N ALA A 201 5.37 12.19 26.90
CA ALA A 201 6.54 11.86 27.70
C ALA A 201 7.68 12.74 27.19
#